data_AF-A0AAD2HH97-F1
#
_entry.id   AF-A0AAD2HH97-F1
#
_cell.length_a   1.000
_cell.length_b   1.000
_cell.length_c   1.000
_cell.angle_alpha   90.00
_cell.angle_beta   90.00
_cell.angle_gamma   90.00
#
_symmetry.space_group_name_H-M   'P 1'
#
loop_
_entity.id
_entity.type
_entity.pdbx_description
1 polymer ?
#
loop_
_entity_poly.entity_id
_entity_poly.type
_entity_poly.pdbx_seq_one_letter_code
_entity_poly.pdbx_strand_id
1 'polypeptide(L)'
;MSVVDTAEILKGASLDDTQYYQAAILGWGVELLQGFFLVSDDIMDSSITRRGQPCWYRAPGIGMIAINDSFMLEGSIYYLLKKHFRSEPYYVDLLELFHDTTFQTELGQLIDLITAPEDDVNLDRFSLE
;
A
#
# COMPACT_ATOMS: atom_id res chain seq x y z
N MET A 1 3.89 15.95 1.61
CA MET A 1 3.79 14.46 1.66
C MET A 1 3.04 14.18 2.94
N SER A 2 1.85 13.56 2.93
CA SER A 2 0.94 13.58 4.10
C SER A 2 1.61 13.19 5.41
N VAL A 3 2.50 12.18 5.42
CA VAL A 3 3.27 11.75 6.61
C VAL A 3 4.23 12.85 7.09
N VAL A 4 5.00 13.47 6.20
CA VAL A 4 5.92 14.56 6.51
C VAL A 4 5.16 15.78 7.05
N ASP A 5 4.10 16.16 6.35
CA ASP A 5 3.29 17.33 6.69
C ASP A 5 2.63 17.11 8.08
N THR A 6 2.12 15.90 8.34
CA THR A 6 1.54 15.52 9.64
C THR A 6 2.60 15.54 10.74
N ALA A 7 3.80 15.03 10.49
CA ALA A 7 4.89 15.05 11.47
C ALA A 7 5.29 16.49 11.85
N GLU A 8 5.38 17.40 10.87
CA GLU A 8 5.68 18.81 11.11
C GLU A 8 4.58 19.50 11.93
N ILE A 9 3.31 19.24 11.59
CA ILE A 9 2.14 19.76 12.32
C ILE A 9 2.12 19.26 13.77
N LEU A 10 2.33 17.96 13.99
CA LEU A 10 2.31 17.36 15.34
C LEU A 10 3.50 17.83 16.19
N LYS A 11 4.66 18.05 15.57
CA LYS A 11 5.82 18.62 16.26
C LYS A 11 5.60 20.09 16.63
N GLY A 12 4.80 20.83 15.84
CA GLY A 12 4.56 22.26 16.02
C GLY A 12 5.76 23.14 15.63
N ALA A 13 6.72 22.59 14.90
CA ALA A 13 7.92 23.26 14.41
C ALA A 13 8.49 22.49 13.21
N SER A 14 9.32 23.16 12.41
CA SER A 14 9.96 22.51 11.27
C SER A 14 10.81 21.30 11.67
N LEU A 15 10.76 20.27 10.83
CA LEU A 15 11.57 19.06 10.98
C LEU A 15 13.03 19.40 10.70
N ASP A 16 13.94 18.83 11.48
CA ASP A 16 15.35 18.80 11.08
C ASP A 16 15.57 17.77 9.96
N ASP A 17 16.77 17.76 9.38
CA ASP A 17 17.10 16.88 8.26
C ASP A 17 16.90 15.39 8.58
N THR A 18 17.15 14.97 9.83
CA THR A 18 17.00 13.58 10.24
C THR A 18 15.53 13.21 10.34
N GLN A 19 14.74 14.06 10.99
CA GLN A 19 13.31 13.87 11.14
C GLN A 19 12.57 13.92 9.80
N TYR A 20 12.92 14.87 8.93
CA TYR A 20 12.38 14.94 7.58
C TYR A 20 12.70 13.67 6.81
N TYR A 21 13.95 13.21 6.87
CA TYR A 21 14.37 12.00 6.16
C TYR A 21 13.63 10.75 6.65
N GLN A 22 13.49 10.58 7.96
CA GLN A 22 12.72 9.48 8.54
C GLN A 22 11.23 9.56 8.14
N ALA A 23 10.58 10.72 8.29
CA ALA A 23 9.19 10.91 7.91
C ALA A 23 8.96 10.67 6.40
N ALA A 24 9.91 11.08 5.55
CA ALA A 24 9.87 10.84 4.12
C ALA A 24 9.97 9.33 3.78
N ILE A 25 10.84 8.57 4.47
CA ILE A 25 10.92 7.11 4.28
C ILE A 25 9.59 6.45 4.65
N LEU A 26 8.98 6.84 5.77
CA LEU A 26 7.67 6.31 6.16
C LEU A 26 6.58 6.69 5.15
N GLY A 27 6.59 7.92 4.64
CA GLY A 27 5.72 8.35 3.54
C GLY A 27 5.86 7.49 2.29
N TRP A 28 7.10 7.21 1.86
CA TRP A 28 7.37 6.28 0.77
C TRP A 28 6.96 4.84 1.07
N GLY A 29 7.03 4.40 2.35
CA GLY A 29 6.48 3.12 2.79
C GLY A 29 4.98 3.00 2.51
N VAL A 30 4.21 4.07 2.76
CA VAL A 30 2.77 4.13 2.45
C VAL A 30 2.52 4.07 0.94
N GLU A 31 3.29 4.81 0.15
CA GLU A 31 3.17 4.79 -1.33
C GLU A 31 3.55 3.41 -1.92
N LEU A 32 4.54 2.73 -1.34
CA LEU A 32 4.91 1.36 -1.72
C LEU A 32 3.80 0.37 -1.36
N LEU A 33 3.17 0.53 -0.18
CA LEU A 33 2.04 -0.29 0.23
C LEU A 33 0.85 -0.10 -0.71
N GLN A 34 0.54 1.14 -1.07
CA GLN A 34 -0.48 1.44 -2.08
C GLN A 34 -0.11 0.83 -3.43
N GLY A 35 1.16 0.93 -3.85
CA GLY A 35 1.65 0.34 -5.09
C GLY A 35 1.47 -1.18 -5.14
N PHE A 36 1.80 -1.88 -4.04
CA PHE A 36 1.57 -3.31 -3.89
C PHE A 36 0.10 -3.68 -4.13
N PHE A 37 -0.83 -3.00 -3.44
CA PHE A 37 -2.25 -3.26 -3.60
C PHE A 37 -2.75 -2.93 -5.00
N LEU A 38 -2.39 -1.79 -5.57
CA LEU A 38 -2.86 -1.39 -6.91
C LEU A 38 -2.39 -2.33 -8.02
N VAL A 39 -1.15 -2.84 -7.95
CA VAL A 39 -0.66 -3.82 -8.94
C VAL A 39 -1.42 -5.13 -8.82
N SER A 40 -1.72 -5.56 -7.60
CA SER A 40 -2.45 -6.81 -7.34
C SER A 40 -3.93 -6.68 -7.75
N ASP A 41 -4.56 -5.56 -7.40
CA ASP A 41 -5.93 -5.16 -7.75
C ASP A 41 -6.13 -5.10 -9.26
N ASP A 42 -5.21 -4.45 -9.99
CA ASP A 42 -5.24 -4.38 -11.44
C ASP A 42 -5.34 -5.77 -12.11
N ILE A 43 -4.72 -6.78 -11.50
CA ILE A 43 -4.75 -8.17 -11.99
C ILE A 43 -6.09 -8.83 -11.64
N MET A 44 -6.57 -8.67 -10.40
CA MET A 44 -7.82 -9.26 -9.92
C MET A 44 -9.02 -8.76 -10.73
N ASP A 45 -9.06 -7.46 -11.02
CA ASP A 45 -10.17 -6.78 -11.74
C ASP A 45 -9.95 -6.75 -13.26
N SER A 46 -8.92 -7.42 -13.77
CA SER A 46 -8.55 -7.39 -15.19
C SER A 46 -8.43 -5.97 -15.79
N SER A 47 -8.02 -4.99 -14.98
CA SER A 47 -7.98 -3.57 -15.33
C SER A 47 -7.09 -3.26 -16.54
N ILE A 48 -7.46 -2.24 -17.31
CA ILE A 48 -6.74 -1.88 -18.56
C ILE A 48 -5.67 -0.81 -18.31
N THR A 49 -6.00 0.23 -17.54
CA THR A 49 -5.11 1.38 -17.30
C THR A 49 -5.11 1.82 -15.84
N ARG A 50 -3.95 2.26 -15.35
CA ARG A 50 -3.77 2.87 -14.03
C ARG A 50 -2.90 4.12 -14.19
N ARG A 51 -3.31 5.24 -13.59
CA ARG A 51 -2.58 6.53 -13.64
C ARG A 51 -2.23 7.00 -15.07
N GLY A 52 -3.13 6.74 -16.02
CA GLY A 52 -2.98 7.16 -17.42
C GLY A 52 -2.07 6.29 -18.29
N GLN A 53 -1.60 5.14 -17.78
CA GLN A 53 -0.76 4.18 -18.50
C GLN A 53 -1.37 2.77 -18.43
N PRO A 54 -0.98 1.82 -19.31
CA PRO A 54 -1.38 0.42 -19.16
C PRO A 54 -1.01 -0.11 -17.76
N CYS A 55 -1.90 -0.91 -17.17
CA CYS A 55 -1.62 -1.58 -15.90
C CYS A 55 -0.34 -2.40 -16.00
N TRP A 56 0.40 -2.54 -14.89
CA TRP A 56 1.75 -3.13 -14.91
C TRP A 56 1.78 -4.53 -15.55
N TYR A 57 0.82 -5.38 -15.21
CA TYR A 57 0.71 -6.74 -15.76
C TYR A 57 0.43 -6.79 -17.27
N ARG A 58 -0.05 -5.69 -17.86
CA ARG A 58 -0.28 -5.55 -19.31
C ARG A 58 0.92 -4.97 -20.06
N ALA A 59 1.96 -4.53 -19.36
CA ALA A 59 3.16 -4.04 -20.01
C ALA A 59 3.87 -5.17 -20.79
N PRO A 60 4.45 -4.89 -21.97
CA PRO A 60 5.11 -5.90 -22.78
C PRO A 60 6.19 -6.66 -21.99
N GLY A 61 6.05 -7.98 -21.90
CA GLY A 61 7.01 -8.86 -21.22
C GLY A 61 6.81 -9.03 -19.71
N ILE A 62 5.80 -8.39 -19.10
CA ILE A 62 5.51 -8.53 -17.66
C ILE A 62 4.50 -9.65 -17.42
N GLY A 63 3.25 -9.51 -17.89
CA GLY A 63 2.21 -10.52 -17.64
C GLY A 63 2.04 -10.79 -16.15
N MET A 64 1.92 -12.07 -15.78
CA MET A 64 1.73 -12.49 -14.39
C MET A 64 2.99 -12.41 -13.51
N ILE A 65 4.14 -12.01 -14.06
CA ILE A 65 5.32 -11.66 -13.24
C ILE A 65 4.96 -10.53 -12.27
N ALA A 66 4.00 -9.67 -12.65
CA ALA A 66 3.45 -8.62 -11.83
C ALA A 66 2.96 -9.08 -10.44
N ILE A 67 2.57 -10.36 -10.28
CA ILE A 67 2.22 -10.93 -8.96
C ILE A 67 3.44 -10.94 -8.04
N ASN A 68 4.59 -11.43 -8.53
CA ASN A 68 5.81 -11.40 -7.74
C ASN A 68 6.32 -9.96 -7.55
N ASP A 69 6.16 -9.11 -8.57
CA ASP A 69 6.57 -7.70 -8.46
C ASP A 69 5.77 -6.96 -7.39
N SER A 70 4.49 -7.29 -7.19
CA SER A 70 3.69 -6.72 -6.10
C SER A 70 4.25 -7.14 -4.74
N PHE A 71 4.62 -8.42 -4.53
CA PHE A 71 5.29 -8.88 -3.31
C PHE A 71 6.65 -8.19 -3.09
N MET A 72 7.37 -7.86 -4.16
CA MET A 72 8.63 -7.12 -4.07
C MET A 72 8.42 -5.66 -3.60
N LEU A 73 7.30 -5.03 -3.98
CA LEU A 73 6.93 -3.69 -3.47
C LEU A 73 6.67 -3.74 -1.97
N GLU A 74 5.90 -4.74 -1.50
CA GLU A 74 5.65 -4.93 -0.07
C GLU A 74 6.96 -5.25 0.68
N GLY A 75 7.75 -6.20 0.19
CA GLY A 75 9.04 -6.58 0.78
C GLY A 75 10.03 -5.42 0.91
N SER A 76 9.96 -4.44 -0.01
CA SER A 76 10.78 -3.23 0.02
C SER A 76 10.45 -2.34 1.23
N ILE A 77 9.20 -2.32 1.71
CA ILE A 77 8.80 -1.60 2.92
C ILE A 77 9.59 -2.14 4.11
N TYR A 78 9.56 -3.46 4.33
CA TYR A 78 10.24 -4.09 5.46
C TYR A 78 11.77 -3.96 5.38
N TYR A 79 12.33 -3.96 4.16
CA TYR A 79 13.75 -3.63 3.96
C TYR A 79 14.08 -2.21 4.41
N LEU A 80 13.27 -1.22 4.01
CA LEU A 80 13.46 0.19 4.39
C LEU A 80 13.29 0.39 5.90
N LEU A 81 12.26 -0.19 6.51
CA LEU A 81 12.05 -0.14 7.96
C LEU A 81 13.25 -0.70 8.71
N LYS A 82 13.73 -1.89 8.33
CA LYS A 82 14.89 -2.52 8.96
C LYS A 82 16.17 -1.71 8.77
N LYS A 83 16.35 -1.08 7.60
CA LYS A 83 17.56 -0.31 7.29
C LYS A 83 17.64 0.99 8.07
N HIS A 84 16.51 1.68 8.27
CA HIS A 84 16.48 3.05 8.77
C HIS A 84 15.94 3.20 10.19
N PHE A 85 15.17 2.23 10.69
CA PHE A 85 14.48 2.34 11.97
C PHE A 85 14.86 1.25 12.96
N ARG A 86 15.69 0.25 12.62
CA ARG A 86 15.99 -0.89 13.51
C ARG A 86 16.57 -0.50 14.87
N SER A 87 17.25 0.63 14.98
CA SER A 87 17.79 1.16 16.25
C SER A 87 16.80 2.02 17.02
N GLU A 88 15.69 2.41 16.41
CA GLU A 88 14.67 3.26 17.03
C GLU A 88 13.82 2.44 18.01
N PRO A 89 13.43 3.03 19.15
CA PRO A 89 12.63 2.31 20.15
C PRO A 89 11.24 1.90 19.62
N TYR A 90 10.73 2.60 18.61
CA TYR A 90 9.42 2.37 17.99
C TYR A 90 9.49 1.51 16.71
N TYR A 91 10.60 0.82 16.46
CA TYR A 91 10.77 -0.03 15.27
C TYR A 91 9.70 -1.11 15.14
N VAL A 92 9.38 -1.78 16.24
CA VAL A 92 8.38 -2.87 16.26
C VAL A 92 6.99 -2.30 16.04
N ASP A 93 6.67 -1.15 16.64
CA ASP A 93 5.38 -0.49 16.42
C ASP A 93 5.16 -0.14 14.94
N LEU A 94 6.22 0.28 14.22
CA LEU A 94 6.14 0.52 12.78
C LEU A 94 5.88 -0.77 12.00
N LEU A 95 6.56 -1.87 12.34
CA LEU A 95 6.32 -3.16 11.68
C LEU A 95 4.90 -3.64 11.89
N GLU A 96 4.41 -3.62 13.12
CA GLU A 96 3.05 -4.02 13.48
C GLU A 96 2.03 -3.13 12.77
N LEU A 97 2.23 -1.81 12.74
CA LEU A 97 1.35 -0.89 12.03
C LEU A 97 1.22 -1.21 10.54
N PHE A 98 2.33 -1.47 9.85
CA PHE A 98 2.28 -1.85 8.43
C PHE A 98 1.58 -3.20 8.24
N HIS A 99 1.89 -4.21 9.06
CA HIS A 99 1.24 -5.51 8.96
C HIS A 99 -0.27 -5.47 9.25
N ASP A 100 -0.68 -4.76 10.30
CA ASP A 100 -2.09 -4.61 10.67
C ASP A 100 -2.86 -3.87 9.57
N THR A 101 -2.26 -2.81 9.01
CA THR A 101 -2.86 -2.05 7.89
C THR A 101 -2.98 -2.92 6.65
N THR A 102 -1.95 -3.70 6.31
CA THR A 102 -2.00 -4.66 5.19
C THR A 102 -3.12 -5.68 5.40
N PHE A 103 -3.18 -6.31 6.58
CA PHE A 103 -4.19 -7.32 6.88
C PHE A 103 -5.61 -6.76 6.82
N GLN A 104 -5.86 -5.57 7.37
CA GLN A 104 -7.15 -4.91 7.29
C GLN A 104 -7.55 -4.60 5.84
N THR A 105 -6.59 -4.17 5.02
CA THR A 105 -6.82 -3.87 3.61
C THR A 105 -7.12 -5.13 2.80
N GLU A 106 -6.39 -6.22 3.04
CA GLU A 106 -6.63 -7.53 2.42
C GLU A 106 -8.00 -8.11 2.81
N LEU A 107 -8.41 -7.96 4.08
CA LEU A 107 -9.76 -8.34 4.50
C LEU A 107 -10.83 -7.52 3.77
N GLY A 108 -10.62 -6.21 3.59
CA GLY A 108 -11.48 -5.35 2.81
C GLY A 108 -11.59 -5.83 1.35
N GLN A 109 -10.46 -6.10 0.71
CA GLN A 109 -10.41 -6.62 -0.66
C GLN A 109 -11.12 -7.97 -0.80
N LEU A 110 -10.92 -8.88 0.16
CA LEU A 110 -11.61 -10.17 0.18
C LEU A 110 -13.13 -9.98 0.19
N ILE A 111 -13.64 -9.08 1.06
CA ILE A 111 -15.06 -8.79 1.15
C ILE A 111 -15.58 -8.18 -0.16
N ASP A 112 -14.83 -7.27 -0.77
CA ASP A 112 -15.19 -6.66 -2.05
C ASP A 112 -15.37 -7.72 -3.16
N LEU A 113 -14.36 -8.58 -3.36
CA LEU A 113 -14.36 -9.62 -4.38
C LEU A 113 -15.51 -10.63 -4.22
N ILE A 114 -15.88 -11.00 -2.99
CA ILE A 114 -17.00 -11.95 -2.77
C ILE A 114 -18.37 -11.28 -2.86
N THR A 115 -18.45 -9.97 -2.64
CA THR A 115 -19.72 -9.24 -2.58
C THR A 115 -20.15 -8.79 -3.97
N ALA A 116 -19.20 -8.45 -4.84
CA ALA A 116 -19.44 -7.93 -6.19
C ALA A 116 -18.80 -8.83 -7.29
N PRO A 117 -19.27 -10.07 -7.49
CA PRO A 117 -18.78 -10.90 -8.59
C PRO A 117 -19.11 -10.20 -9.92
N GLU A 118 -18.10 -10.06 -10.79
CA GLU A 118 -18.24 -9.32 -12.07
C GLU A 118 -19.39 -9.83 -12.95
N ASP A 119 -19.70 -11.12 -12.85
CA ASP A 119 -20.71 -11.80 -13.67
C ASP A 119 -22.13 -11.85 -13.06
N ASP A 120 -22.32 -11.45 -11.79
CA ASP A 120 -23.60 -11.56 -11.06
C ASP A 120 -23.86 -10.33 -10.17
N VAL A 121 -24.37 -9.26 -10.79
CA VAL A 121 -24.66 -7.99 -10.11
C VAL A 121 -25.90 -8.12 -9.22
N ASN A 122 -25.69 -8.17 -7.91
CA ASN A 122 -26.76 -8.14 -6.91
C ASN A 122 -26.55 -7.00 -5.90
N LEU A 123 -27.32 -5.92 -6.05
CA LEU A 123 -27.22 -4.73 -5.23
C LEU A 123 -27.79 -4.89 -3.80
N ASP A 124 -28.60 -5.93 -3.56
CA ASP A 124 -29.15 -6.20 -2.22
C ASP A 124 -28.03 -6.57 -1.22
N ARG A 125 -26.87 -7.01 -1.72
CA ARG A 125 -25.68 -7.31 -0.91
C ARG A 125 -25.04 -6.08 -0.27
N PHE A 126 -25.42 -4.87 -0.70
CA PHE A 126 -24.98 -3.60 -0.13
C PHE A 126 -26.03 -2.98 0.82
N SER A 127 -27.13 -3.68 1.10
CA SER A 127 -28.14 -3.25 2.07
C SER A 127 -27.56 -3.23 3.48
N LEU A 128 -27.86 -2.15 4.23
CA LEU A 128 -27.62 -2.05 5.67
C LEU A 128 -28.84 -2.47 6.52
N GLU A 129 -29.96 -2.79 5.86
CA GLU A 129 -31.13 -3.43 6.50
C GLU A 129 -30.95 -4.94 6.65
#